data_AF-A0A8T6ZQK6-F1
#
_entry.id   AF-A0A8T6ZQK6-F1
#
_cell.length_a   1.000
_cell.length_b   1.000
_cell.length_c   1.000
_cell.angle_alpha   90.00
_cell.angle_beta   90.00
_cell.angle_gamma   90.00
#
_symmetry.space_group_name_H-M   'P 1'
#
loop_
_entity.id
_entity.type
_entity.pdbx_description
1 polymer ?
#
loop_
_entity_poly.entity_id
_entity_poly.type
_entity_poly.pdbx_seq_one_letter_code
_entity_poly.pdbx_strand_id
1 'polypeptide(L)' 'MDSAFSALTSAASGIQSNLRGLQQTAHDIATASVSGREPTELADSLVEAIIQQRALEASANVMRRVDEAIGSIIDTFA' A
#
# COMPACT_ATOMS: atom_id res chain seq x y z
N MET A 1 24.08 4.37 0.83
CA MET A 1 23.32 3.55 1.80
C MET A 1 22.13 4.33 2.36
N ASP A 2 22.26 5.62 2.66
CA ASP A 2 21.19 6.45 3.24
C ASP A 2 19.89 6.54 2.39
N SER A 3 20.01 6.56 1.06
CA SER A 3 18.85 6.63 0.16
C SER A 3 18.03 5.33 0.12
N ALA A 4 18.69 4.18 0.18
CA ALA A 4 18.03 2.87 0.19
C ALA A 4 17.22 2.68 1.48
N PHE A 5 17.83 3.01 2.63
CA PHE A 5 17.16 2.93 3.93
C PHE A 5 15.98 3.91 4.05
N SER A 6 16.13 5.12 3.53
CA SER A 6 15.05 6.12 3.44
C SER A 6 13.89 5.63 2.55
N ALA A 7 14.18 5.04 1.39
CA ALA A 7 13.18 4.46 0.50
C ALA A 7 12.43 3.28 1.15
N LEU A 8 13.14 2.44 1.90
CA LEU A 8 12.60 1.28 2.63
C LEU A 8 11.66 1.74 3.75
N THR A 9 12.06 2.75 4.51
CA THR A 9 11.23 3.35 5.57
C THR A 9 9.97 4.01 4.99
N SER A 10 10.10 4.71 3.87
CA SER A 10 8.98 5.35 3.17
C SER A 10 8.00 4.31 2.60
N ALA A 11 8.53 3.24 2.01
CA ALA A 11 7.73 2.14 1.48
C ALA A 11 6.98 1.41 2.59
N ALA A 12 7.63 1.09 3.71
CA ALA A 12 6.99 0.47 4.87
C ALA A 12 5.87 1.35 5.46
N SER A 13 6.12 2.66 5.58
CA SER A 13 5.11 3.63 6.03
C SER A 13 3.93 3.71 5.07
N GLY A 14 4.19 3.71 3.76
CA GLY A 14 3.16 3.66 2.72
C GLY A 14 2.30 2.40 2.80
N ILE A 15 2.92 1.23 2.94
CA ILE A 15 2.24 -0.05 3.15
C ILE A 15 1.28 0.03 4.34
N GLN A 16 1.76 0.50 5.49
CA GLN A 16 0.94 0.57 6.71
C GLN A 16 -0.21 1.58 6.60
N SER A 17 0.01 2.70 5.92
CA SER A 17 -1.04 3.69 5.65
C SER A 17 -2.13 3.12 4.74
N ASN A 18 -1.73 2.49 3.63
CA ASN A 18 -2.65 1.93 2.65
C ASN A 18 -3.44 0.73 3.21
N LEU A 19 -2.82 -0.10 4.05
CA LEU A 19 -3.53 -1.20 4.72
C LEU A 19 -4.61 -0.68 5.68
N ARG A 20 -4.35 0.41 6.40
CA ARG A 20 -5.36 1.05 7.27
C ARG A 20 -6.49 1.65 6.44
N GLY A 21 -6.17 2.32 5.34
CA GLY A 21 -7.17 2.81 4.39
C GLY A 21 -8.06 1.67 3.89
N LEU A 22 -7.44 0.55 3.47
CA LEU A 22 -8.17 -0.59 2.88
C LEU A 22 -9.12 -1.21 3.89
N GLN A 23 -8.71 -1.32 5.16
CA GLN A 23 -9.57 -1.80 6.24
C GLN A 23 -10.76 -0.87 6.47
N GLN A 24 -10.53 0.44 6.48
CA GLN A 24 -11.59 1.44 6.63
C GLN A 24 -12.58 1.36 5.46
N THR A 25 -12.08 1.34 4.23
CA THR A 25 -12.90 1.24 3.02
C THR A 25 -13.68 -0.07 2.96
N ALA A 26 -13.06 -1.19 3.34
CA ALA A 26 -13.75 -2.48 3.43
C ALA A 26 -14.86 -2.46 4.49
N HIS A 27 -14.62 -1.82 5.64
CA HIS A 27 -15.64 -1.59 6.64
C HIS A 27 -16.79 -0.73 6.11
N ASP A 28 -16.47 0.33 5.37
CA ASP A 28 -17.44 1.23 4.78
C ASP A 28 -18.33 0.54 3.73
N ILE A 29 -17.74 -0.32 2.91
CA ILE A 29 -18.46 -1.18 1.95
C ILE A 29 -19.36 -2.18 2.68
N ALA A 30 -18.83 -2.88 3.69
CA ALA A 30 -19.58 -3.91 4.42
C ALA A 30 -20.76 -3.34 5.22
N THR A 31 -20.62 -2.10 5.71
CA THR A 31 -21.67 -1.42 6.48
C THR A 31 -22.63 -0.62 5.60
N ALA A 32 -22.32 -0.36 4.33
CA ALA A 32 -23.13 0.47 3.43
C ALA A 32 -24.60 0.04 3.33
N SER A 33 -24.86 -1.27 3.29
CA SER A 33 -26.21 -1.84 3.26
C SER A 33 -27.01 -1.65 4.56
N VAL A 34 -26.32 -1.43 5.70
CA VAL A 34 -26.95 -1.19 7.01
C VAL A 34 -27.12 0.30 7.28
N SER A 35 -26.20 1.13 6.78
CA SER A 35 -26.20 2.58 6.98
C SER A 35 -27.08 3.37 6.00
N GLY A 36 -27.67 2.69 5.01
CA GLY A 36 -28.54 3.34 4.01
C GLY A 36 -27.78 4.27 3.07
N ARG A 37 -26.48 4.00 2.85
CA ARG A 37 -25.62 4.80 1.96
C ARG A 37 -26.10 4.75 0.52
N GLU A 38 -25.98 5.87 -0.17
CA GLU A 38 -26.36 5.98 -1.59
C GLU A 38 -25.37 5.17 -2.45
N PRO A 39 -25.82 4.55 -3.57
CA PRO A 39 -24.97 3.74 -4.44
C PRO A 39 -23.71 4.46 -4.95
N THR A 40 -23.76 5.78 -5.10
CA THR A 40 -22.61 6.63 -5.46
C THR A 40 -21.53 6.66 -4.38
N GLU A 41 -21.89 6.67 -3.10
CA GLU A 41 -20.91 6.65 -1.99
C GLU A 41 -20.20 5.30 -1.89
N LEU A 42 -20.89 4.22 -2.28
CA LEU A 42 -20.30 2.90 -2.42
C LEU A 42 -19.31 2.84 -3.59
N ALA A 43 -19.63 3.47 -4.72
CA ALA A 43 -18.74 3.56 -5.86
C ALA A 43 -17.44 4.31 -5.51
N ASP A 44 -17.52 5.43 -4.80
CA ASP A 44 -16.34 6.17 -4.32
C ASP A 44 -15.48 5.32 -3.38
N SER A 45 -16.12 4.59 -2.46
CA SER A 45 -15.42 3.65 -1.57
C SER A 45 -14.68 2.56 -2.36
N LEU A 46 -15.31 1.98 -3.39
CA LEU A 46 -14.66 0.97 -4.23
C LEU A 46 -13.46 1.53 -5.02
N VAL A 47 -13.58 2.76 -5.55
CA VAL A 47 -12.49 3.43 -6.24
C VAL A 47 -11.33 3.70 -5.29
N GLU A 48 -11.61 4.18 -4.09
CA GLU A 48 -10.62 4.43 -3.05
C GLU A 48 -9.88 3.14 -2.65
N ALA A 49 -10.59 2.02 -2.51
CA ALA A 49 -9.97 0.72 -2.27
C ALA A 49 -8.99 0.33 -3.39
N ILE A 50 -9.37 0.55 -4.65
CA ILE A 50 -8.50 0.24 -5.80
C ILE A 50 -7.23 1.11 -5.76
N ILE A 51 -7.37 2.41 -5.46
CA ILE A 51 -6.23 3.34 -5.36
C ILE A 51 -5.24 2.85 -4.28
N GLN A 52 -5.76 2.52 -3.10
CA GLN A 52 -4.94 2.06 -1.98
C GLN A 52 -4.27 0.71 -2.26
N GLN A 53 -4.97 -0.21 -2.92
CA GLN A 53 -4.39 -1.48 -3.39
C GLN A 53 -3.21 -1.24 -4.33
N ARG A 54 -3.38 -0.36 -5.33
CA ARG A 54 -2.28 -0.04 -6.26
C ARG A 54 -1.10 0.64 -5.58
N ALA A 55 -1.38 1.52 -4.61
CA ALA A 55 -0.33 2.16 -3.83
C ALA A 55 0.46 1.13 -3.00
N LEU A 56 -0.23 0.13 -2.41
CA LEU A 56 0.40 -0.99 -1.71
C LEU A 56 1.31 -1.81 -2.63
N GLU A 57 0.83 -2.18 -3.82
CA GLU A 57 1.61 -2.89 -4.83
C GLU A 57 2.86 -2.11 -5.26
N ALA A 58 2.73 -0.80 -5.46
CA ALA A 58 3.86 0.07 -5.79
C ALA A 58 4.91 0.08 -4.67
N SER A 59 4.49 0.25 -3.41
CA SER A 59 5.40 0.20 -2.26
C SER A 59 6.09 -1.16 -2.13
N ALA A 60 5.38 -2.26 -2.35
CA ALA A 60 5.95 -3.61 -2.34
C ALA A 60 6.99 -3.79 -3.47
N ASN A 61 6.76 -3.21 -4.65
CA ASN A 61 7.71 -3.23 -5.75
C ASN A 61 8.98 -2.43 -5.45
N VAL A 62 8.87 -1.28 -4.77
CA VAL A 62 10.04 -0.52 -4.30
C VAL A 62 10.84 -1.34 -3.30
N MET A 63 10.17 -1.95 -2.32
CA MET A 63 10.83 -2.81 -1.32
C MET A 63 11.63 -3.94 -1.98
N ARG A 64 11.04 -4.63 -2.95
CA ARG A 64 11.71 -5.72 -3.69
C ARG A 64 12.94 -5.24 -4.45
N ARG A 65 12.85 -4.10 -5.14
CA ARG A 65 13.99 -3.52 -5.87
C ARG A 65 15.12 -3.11 -4.93
N VAL A 66 14.79 -2.61 -3.74
CA VAL A 66 15.80 -2.28 -2.72
C VAL A 66 16.46 -3.55 -2.19
N ASP A 67 15.70 -4.61 -1.93
CA ASP A 67 16.23 -5.92 -1.52
C ASP A 67 17.16 -6.52 -2.59
N GLU A 68 16.74 -6.53 -3.85
CA GLU A 68 17.57 -6.95 -5.00
C GLU A 68 18.87 -6.15 -5.11
N ALA A 69 18.81 -4.82 -4.92
CA ALA A 69 19.99 -3.97 -4.96
C ALA A 69 20.95 -4.25 -3.79
N ILE A 70 20.43 -4.49 -2.58
CA ILE A 70 21.24 -4.87 -1.42
C ILE A 70 21.87 -6.24 -1.62
N GLY A 71 21.09 -7.23 -2.08
CA GLY A 71 21.58 -8.58 -2.38
C GLY A 71 22.69 -8.56 -3.42
N SER A 72 22.51 -7.81 -4.51
CA SER A 72 23.54 -7.63 -5.54
C SER A 72 24.83 -6.99 -5.00
N ILE A 73 24.72 -6.03 -4.07
CA ILE A 73 25.88 -5.45 -3.40
C ILE A 73 26.59 -6.52 -2.56
N ILE A 74 25.86 -7.27 -1.74
CA ILE A 74 26.44 -8.33 -0.90
C ILE A 74 27.15 -9.37 -1.77
N ASP A 75 26.52 -9.87 -2.83
CA ASP A 75 27.10 -10.85 -3.75
C ASP A 75 28.36 -10.34 -4.47
N THR A 76 28.48 -9.02 -4.66
CA THR A 76 29.67 -8.41 -5.29
C THR A 76 30.86 -8.32 -4.34
N PHE A 77 30.61 -8.22 -3.03
CA PHE A 77 31.65 -8.02 -2.00
C PHE A 77 31.92 -9.25 -1.12
N ALA A 78 31.08 -10.30 -1.22
CA ALA A 78 31.28 -11.60 -0.59
C ALA A 78 32.17 -12.52 -1.44
#